data_AF-A0A2N1TSD6-F1
#
_entry.id   AF-A0A2N1TSD6-F1
#
_cell.length_a   1.000
_cell.length_b   1.000
_cell.length_c   1.000
_cell.angle_alpha   90.00
_cell.angle_beta   90.00
_cell.angle_gamma   90.00
#
_symmetry.space_group_name_H-M   'P 1'
#
loop_
_entity.id
_entity.type
_entity.pdbx_description
1 polymer ?
#
loop_
_entity_poly.entity_id
_entity_poly.type
_entity_poly.pdbx_seq_one_letter_code
_entity_poly.pdbx_strand_id
1 'polypeptide(L)'
;MFKGKEADVTETAINAGDATNNAWDAFKVGLAIPNGKFWVNLAPDMQDMVVPYPFNKTWAGKVMLQADLDLKYKYAELKDCDHGYGNSADAKSSWKEIQQKWNSEIDDAIDSGKCPSDLNRGKIGWLVVGRVWIEPEYVNVSGDDCKHFVIDSKLDTGIATEPGRSYVEFHDGYTVSSGCEQELDRIVKSNLLPFVVEQDKKLFLSKVKDMINNDDTFRDLRQVYVSLALAQLYKKEWKAAGRPNGWFFADLIKTGDLTDLEYDWNMRDVWNEFKASWDSVVEYGNSTYTCEISSNGKYKEYMTGGVVLDNIPIYYEGYMSSEQENLVTKAIHDGYSQKDKEYYFGHGMGKVSPDIESTILTLNPDVQIKDGKVEIYGVVKNNGAVDAEDIEIIVYALDSSRKRYDIAHQNLPITAGISEELYATWNVTLQGNYKVYLQVDPNNKVLEFNEENNLIVKNLIITIPDIVPIEIILMDPTPIHGDNISVVTKIKNRGFVDMRNVPIFIYIDETLVKETSMWIEKDSVEELKIILDTSNISVGEHNIKVVADSLNEIPEINENNNEMSKTILIA
;
A
#
# COMPACT_ATOMS: atom_id res chain seq x y z
N MET A 1 -3.06 -25.37 -7.14
CA MET A 1 -2.31 -26.23 -6.20
C MET A 1 -1.22 -25.33 -5.64
N PHE A 2 -1.43 -24.78 -4.44
CA PHE A 2 -0.54 -23.78 -3.87
C PHE A 2 -0.08 -24.25 -2.50
N LYS A 3 1.25 -24.28 -2.34
CA LYS A 3 1.95 -24.76 -1.16
C LYS A 3 1.41 -24.04 0.07
N GLY A 4 1.18 -24.81 1.12
CA GLY A 4 0.68 -24.25 2.35
C GLY A 4 1.63 -23.23 2.96
N LYS A 5 1.06 -22.19 3.54
CA LYS A 5 1.80 -21.17 4.27
C LYS A 5 1.93 -21.63 5.72
N GLU A 6 3.14 -21.62 6.26
CA GLU A 6 3.32 -21.69 7.71
C GLU A 6 2.83 -20.36 8.28
N ALA A 7 1.78 -20.37 9.09
CA ALA A 7 1.29 -19.15 9.71
C ALA A 7 2.36 -18.64 10.69
N ASP A 8 2.96 -17.48 10.41
CA ASP A 8 3.83 -16.82 11.37
C ASP A 8 2.97 -16.25 12.50
N VAL A 9 3.50 -16.26 13.73
CA VAL A 9 2.85 -15.72 14.93
C VAL A 9 2.53 -14.21 14.84
N THR A 10 3.07 -13.52 13.83
CA THR A 10 2.80 -12.12 13.53
C THR A 10 1.71 -11.90 12.49
N GLU A 11 1.31 -12.94 11.75
CA GLU A 11 0.29 -12.82 10.71
C GLU A 11 -1.10 -12.86 11.32
N THR A 12 -1.78 -11.71 11.27
CA THR A 12 -3.12 -11.54 11.83
C THR A 12 -4.23 -12.15 10.96
N ALA A 13 -3.94 -12.51 9.70
CA ALA A 13 -4.85 -13.20 8.76
C ALA A 13 -4.14 -13.74 7.50
N ILE A 14 -4.63 -14.84 6.90
CA ILE A 14 -4.15 -15.38 5.62
C ILE A 14 -5.26 -15.19 4.56
N ASN A 15 -5.03 -14.34 3.54
CA ASN A 15 -5.95 -14.17 2.42
C ASN A 15 -5.82 -15.34 1.42
N ALA A 16 -6.72 -16.32 1.54
CA ALA A 16 -6.73 -17.53 0.72
C ALA A 16 -7.20 -17.28 -0.73
N GLY A 17 -8.04 -16.26 -0.92
CA GLY A 17 -8.66 -15.94 -2.20
C GLY A 17 -7.70 -15.39 -3.24
N ASP A 18 -6.94 -14.37 -2.88
CA ASP A 18 -5.98 -13.76 -3.81
C ASP A 18 -4.86 -14.72 -4.15
N ALA A 19 -4.32 -15.45 -3.17
CA ALA A 19 -3.27 -16.43 -3.42
C ALA A 19 -3.73 -17.52 -4.40
N THR A 20 -4.97 -18.00 -4.29
CA THR A 20 -5.45 -19.09 -5.14
C THR A 20 -5.83 -18.61 -6.53
N ASN A 21 -6.45 -17.43 -6.65
CA ASN A 21 -6.84 -16.85 -7.93
C ASN A 21 -5.63 -16.38 -8.74
N ASN A 22 -4.73 -15.60 -8.14
CA ASN A 22 -3.55 -15.07 -8.83
C ASN A 22 -2.67 -16.16 -9.43
N ALA A 23 -2.54 -17.28 -8.72
CA ALA A 23 -1.68 -18.36 -9.16
C ALA A 23 -2.38 -19.29 -10.16
N TRP A 24 -3.71 -19.39 -10.09
CA TRP A 24 -4.51 -19.99 -11.16
C TRP A 24 -4.44 -19.18 -12.46
N ASP A 25 -4.52 -17.86 -12.35
CA ASP A 25 -4.41 -16.95 -13.48
C ASP A 25 -3.00 -16.97 -14.07
N ALA A 26 -1.96 -16.98 -13.22
CA ALA A 26 -0.58 -17.17 -13.67
C ALA A 26 -0.38 -18.51 -14.41
N PHE A 27 -1.04 -19.59 -13.99
CA PHE A 27 -1.02 -20.86 -14.71
C PHE A 27 -1.71 -20.75 -16.07
N LYS A 28 -2.90 -20.14 -16.16
CA LYS A 28 -3.62 -19.94 -17.44
C LYS A 28 -2.87 -19.01 -18.38
N VAL A 29 -2.29 -17.91 -17.88
CA VAL A 29 -1.35 -17.04 -18.61
C VAL A 29 -0.17 -17.88 -19.12
N GLY A 30 0.36 -18.73 -18.24
CA GLY A 30 1.37 -19.71 -18.53
C GLY A 30 1.00 -20.63 -19.70
N LEU A 31 -0.28 -20.98 -19.88
CA LEU A 31 -0.78 -21.76 -21.02
C LEU A 31 -0.97 -20.91 -22.29
N ALA A 32 -1.61 -19.74 -22.14
CA ALA A 32 -1.97 -18.82 -23.21
C ALA A 32 -0.76 -18.24 -23.95
N ILE A 33 0.33 -17.97 -23.24
CA ILE A 33 1.49 -17.27 -23.78
C ILE A 33 2.64 -18.26 -24.10
N PRO A 34 3.38 -18.11 -25.22
CA PRO A 34 4.57 -18.94 -25.50
C PRO A 34 5.67 -18.76 -24.44
N ASN A 35 6.34 -19.84 -24.03
CA ASN A 35 7.29 -19.80 -22.90
C ASN A 35 8.42 -18.77 -23.08
N GLY A 36 8.92 -18.57 -24.31
CA GLY A 36 9.96 -17.57 -24.62
C GLY A 36 9.57 -16.10 -24.39
N LYS A 37 8.37 -15.84 -23.87
CA LYS A 37 7.90 -14.51 -23.46
C LYS A 37 7.95 -14.30 -21.94
N PHE A 38 8.26 -15.34 -21.16
CA PHE A 38 8.35 -15.27 -19.69
C PHE A 38 9.72 -14.74 -19.27
N TRP A 39 9.96 -13.48 -19.58
CA TRP A 39 11.11 -12.75 -19.10
C TRP A 39 10.75 -11.27 -18.88
N VAL A 40 11.46 -10.64 -17.97
CA VAL A 40 11.42 -9.18 -17.75
C VAL A 40 12.85 -8.67 -17.65
N ASN A 41 13.09 -7.39 -17.93
CA ASN A 41 14.43 -6.80 -17.80
C ASN A 41 14.39 -5.30 -17.52
N LEU A 42 14.79 -4.86 -16.32
CA LEU A 42 15.03 -3.46 -15.99
C LEU A 42 16.45 -3.03 -16.35
N ALA A 43 16.53 -2.08 -17.27
CA ALA A 43 17.73 -1.37 -17.68
C ALA A 43 17.37 0.08 -18.06
N PRO A 44 18.30 1.04 -17.93
CA PRO A 44 18.02 2.47 -18.10
C PRO A 44 17.62 2.88 -19.52
N ASP A 45 17.87 2.02 -20.51
CA ASP A 45 17.60 2.22 -21.93
C ASP A 45 16.44 1.35 -22.46
N MET A 46 15.76 0.58 -21.60
CA MET A 46 14.74 -0.41 -21.99
C MET A 46 13.29 0.03 -21.70
N GLN A 47 13.02 1.34 -21.60
CA GLN A 47 11.77 1.92 -21.09
C GLN A 47 10.46 1.32 -21.67
N ASP A 48 10.46 0.92 -22.93
CA ASP A 48 9.27 0.40 -23.64
C ASP A 48 9.29 -1.12 -23.86
N MET A 49 10.35 -1.81 -23.39
CA MET A 49 10.60 -3.23 -23.63
C MET A 49 11.05 -3.97 -22.36
N VAL A 50 10.55 -3.56 -21.21
CA VAL A 50 10.84 -4.22 -19.93
C VAL A 50 10.07 -5.52 -19.72
N VAL A 51 8.88 -5.67 -20.33
CA VAL A 51 8.08 -6.89 -20.31
C VAL A 51 7.49 -7.15 -21.71
N PRO A 52 7.63 -8.35 -22.30
CA PRO A 52 7.08 -8.66 -23.61
C PRO A 52 5.55 -8.61 -23.68
N TYR A 53 4.98 -8.14 -24.79
CA TYR A 53 3.55 -8.34 -25.09
C TYR A 53 3.28 -9.82 -25.48
N PRO A 54 2.14 -10.42 -25.05
CA PRO A 54 1.09 -9.85 -24.19
C PRO A 54 1.31 -10.06 -22.68
N PHE A 55 2.48 -10.59 -22.27
CA PHE A 55 2.77 -10.86 -20.86
C PHE A 55 2.74 -9.60 -19.98
N ASN A 56 3.05 -8.44 -20.57
CA ASN A 56 2.92 -7.12 -19.94
C ASN A 56 1.51 -6.69 -19.54
N LYS A 57 0.48 -7.48 -19.88
CA LYS A 57 -0.92 -7.27 -19.46
C LYS A 57 -1.35 -8.13 -18.28
N THR A 58 -0.44 -8.88 -17.67
CA THR A 58 -0.80 -9.92 -16.69
C THR A 58 -0.23 -9.61 -15.31
N TRP A 59 -0.88 -10.12 -14.25
CA TRP A 59 -0.38 -10.05 -12.88
C TRP A 59 1.01 -10.70 -12.75
N ALA A 60 1.22 -11.85 -13.40
CA ALA A 60 2.52 -12.53 -13.42
C ALA A 60 3.63 -11.65 -14.04
N GLY A 61 3.31 -10.88 -15.09
CA GLY A 61 4.24 -9.90 -15.67
C GLY A 61 4.59 -8.77 -14.72
N LYS A 62 3.61 -8.26 -13.96
CA LYS A 62 3.81 -7.25 -12.90
C LYS A 62 4.74 -7.78 -11.81
N VAL A 63 4.42 -8.96 -11.27
CA VAL A 63 5.17 -9.60 -10.19
C VAL A 63 6.62 -9.86 -10.60
N MET A 64 6.85 -10.39 -11.80
CA MET A 64 8.22 -10.62 -12.28
C MET A 64 9.00 -9.29 -12.39
N LEU A 65 8.39 -8.23 -12.93
CA LEU A 65 9.07 -6.94 -13.08
C LEU A 65 9.35 -6.28 -11.73
N GLN A 66 8.41 -6.36 -10.78
CA GLN A 66 8.61 -5.85 -9.42
C GLN A 66 9.72 -6.61 -8.71
N ALA A 67 9.74 -7.94 -8.79
CA ALA A 67 10.80 -8.74 -8.19
C ALA A 67 12.20 -8.41 -8.77
N ASP A 68 12.27 -8.05 -10.05
CA ASP A 68 13.51 -7.57 -10.66
C ASP A 68 13.97 -6.22 -10.08
N LEU A 69 13.05 -5.33 -9.69
CA LEU A 69 13.37 -4.08 -8.99
C LEU A 69 13.81 -4.36 -7.55
N ASP A 70 13.04 -5.15 -6.82
CA ASP A 70 13.31 -5.49 -5.42
C ASP A 70 14.66 -6.21 -5.26
N LEU A 71 15.01 -7.10 -6.19
CA LEU A 71 16.31 -7.74 -6.23
C LEU A 71 17.45 -6.73 -6.33
N LYS A 72 17.31 -5.67 -7.15
CA LYS A 72 18.35 -4.65 -7.28
C LYS A 72 18.53 -3.87 -5.99
N TYR A 73 17.43 -3.46 -5.34
CA TYR A 73 17.49 -2.74 -4.07
C TYR A 73 18.12 -3.58 -2.97
N LYS A 74 17.65 -4.82 -2.78
CA LYS A 74 18.22 -5.69 -1.76
C LYS A 74 19.66 -6.10 -2.07
N TYR A 75 20.02 -6.28 -3.34
CA TYR A 75 21.40 -6.55 -3.73
C TYR A 75 22.32 -5.36 -3.45
N ALA A 76 21.87 -4.13 -3.74
CA ALA A 76 22.61 -2.92 -3.41
C ALA A 76 22.77 -2.75 -1.88
N GLU A 77 21.71 -2.97 -1.10
CA GLU A 77 21.76 -2.96 0.37
C GLU A 77 22.74 -4.02 0.91
N LEU A 78 22.77 -5.21 0.30
CA LEU A 78 23.68 -6.28 0.69
C LEU A 78 25.16 -5.90 0.46
N LYS A 79 25.44 -5.09 -0.57
CA LYS A 79 26.80 -4.67 -0.98
C LYS A 79 27.23 -3.32 -0.42
N ASP A 80 26.33 -2.60 0.27
CA ASP A 80 26.65 -1.36 0.96
C ASP A 80 27.85 -1.58 1.90
N CYS A 81 28.94 -0.86 1.65
CA CYS A 81 30.19 -1.09 2.38
C CYS A 81 30.26 -0.36 3.73
N ASP A 82 29.31 0.53 4.00
CA ASP A 82 29.19 1.24 5.27
C ASP A 82 28.19 0.57 6.21
N HIS A 83 27.27 -0.25 5.68
CA HIS A 83 26.22 -0.91 6.45
C HIS A 83 26.16 -2.43 6.23
N GLY A 84 25.31 -3.11 7.01
CA GLY A 84 24.90 -4.50 6.76
C GLY A 84 26.04 -5.50 6.53
N TYR A 85 25.85 -6.38 5.55
CA TYR A 85 26.82 -7.43 5.20
C TYR A 85 28.01 -6.90 4.40
N GLY A 86 27.85 -5.84 3.60
CA GLY A 86 28.95 -5.25 2.84
C GLY A 86 30.01 -4.57 3.72
N ASN A 87 29.69 -4.24 4.97
CA ASN A 87 30.63 -3.77 6.01
C ASN A 87 31.27 -4.92 6.84
N SER A 88 30.92 -6.18 6.55
CA SER A 88 31.49 -7.35 7.25
C SER A 88 32.98 -7.54 6.97
N ALA A 89 33.66 -8.32 7.81
CA ALA A 89 35.10 -8.62 7.64
C ALA A 89 35.40 -9.30 6.30
N ASP A 90 34.54 -10.23 5.86
CA ASP A 90 34.69 -10.95 4.60
C ASP A 90 34.53 -10.01 3.40
N ALA A 91 33.50 -9.15 3.42
CA ALA A 91 33.25 -8.16 2.39
C ALA A 91 34.41 -7.16 2.30
N LYS A 92 34.87 -6.61 3.43
CA LYS A 92 36.07 -5.75 3.50
C LYS A 92 37.32 -6.39 2.94
N SER A 93 37.53 -7.70 3.19
CA SER A 93 38.65 -8.43 2.61
C SER A 93 38.56 -8.47 1.09
N SER A 94 37.37 -8.71 0.54
CA SER A 94 37.16 -8.72 -0.91
C SER A 94 37.28 -7.34 -1.55
N TRP A 95 36.76 -6.28 -0.92
CA TRP A 95 36.98 -4.89 -1.37
C TRP A 95 38.47 -4.56 -1.47
N LYS A 96 39.25 -5.00 -0.47
CA LYS A 96 40.71 -4.86 -0.49
C LYS A 96 41.37 -5.64 -1.64
N GLU A 97 40.92 -6.86 -1.93
CA GLU A 97 41.42 -7.66 -3.05
C GLU A 97 41.13 -6.97 -4.41
N ILE A 98 39.93 -6.40 -4.59
CA ILE A 98 39.55 -5.64 -5.80
C ILE A 98 40.46 -4.42 -5.96
N GLN A 99 40.71 -3.67 -4.89
CA GLN A 99 41.62 -2.52 -4.92
C GLN A 99 43.07 -2.92 -5.22
N GLN A 100 43.54 -4.05 -4.68
CA GLN A 100 44.88 -4.57 -4.97
C GLN A 100 44.99 -4.96 -6.44
N LYS A 101 43.96 -5.60 -7.00
CA LYS A 101 43.90 -5.93 -8.43
C LYS A 101 43.98 -4.66 -9.28
N TRP A 102 43.19 -3.64 -8.98
CA TRP A 102 43.23 -2.35 -9.68
C TRP A 102 44.61 -1.69 -9.62
N ASN A 103 45.21 -1.61 -8.43
CA ASN A 103 46.52 -1.00 -8.25
C ASN A 103 47.61 -1.73 -9.05
N SER A 104 47.59 -3.06 -9.07
CA SER A 104 48.53 -3.87 -9.85
C SER A 104 48.40 -3.62 -11.35
N GLU A 105 47.18 -3.48 -11.87
CA GLU A 105 46.96 -3.21 -13.29
C GLU A 105 47.39 -1.79 -13.69
N ILE A 106 47.25 -0.81 -12.78
CA ILE A 106 47.82 0.53 -12.97
C ILE A 106 49.35 0.46 -12.99
N ASP A 107 49.97 -0.30 -12.09
CA ASP A 107 51.43 -0.47 -12.05
C ASP A 107 51.93 -1.01 -13.40
N ASP A 108 51.28 -2.04 -13.95
CA ASP A 108 51.60 -2.62 -15.26
C ASP A 108 51.42 -1.60 -16.41
N ALA A 109 50.40 -0.73 -16.35
CA ALA A 109 50.17 0.32 -17.34
C ALA A 109 51.26 1.40 -17.31
N ILE A 110 51.77 1.74 -16.12
CA ILE A 110 52.87 2.68 -15.94
C ILE A 110 54.19 2.05 -16.41
N ASP A 111 54.48 0.83 -15.98
CA ASP A 111 55.73 0.12 -16.30
C ASP A 111 55.86 -0.18 -17.79
N SER A 112 54.73 -0.42 -18.48
CA SER A 112 54.68 -0.58 -19.93
C SER A 112 54.72 0.74 -20.71
N GLY A 113 54.78 1.88 -20.02
CA GLY A 113 54.85 3.22 -20.62
C GLY A 113 53.54 3.69 -21.28
N LYS A 114 52.42 3.00 -21.02
CA LYS A 114 51.10 3.38 -21.55
C LYS A 114 50.45 4.51 -20.75
N CYS A 115 50.80 4.62 -19.47
CA CYS A 115 50.39 5.70 -18.58
C CYS A 115 51.62 6.38 -17.93
N PRO A 116 51.51 7.66 -17.53
CA PRO A 116 52.61 8.40 -16.94
C PRO A 116 52.89 7.96 -15.50
N SER A 117 54.13 8.09 -15.03
CA SER A 117 54.55 7.66 -13.70
C SER A 117 54.04 8.52 -12.54
N ASP A 118 53.55 9.73 -12.84
CA ASP A 118 52.97 10.67 -11.88
C ASP A 118 51.43 10.61 -11.82
N LEU A 119 50.84 9.50 -12.31
CA LEU A 119 49.40 9.27 -12.32
C LEU A 119 48.78 9.42 -10.91
N ASN A 120 47.86 10.39 -10.74
CA ASN A 120 47.18 10.61 -9.47
C ASN A 120 46.04 9.61 -9.27
N ARG A 121 46.34 8.47 -8.63
CA ARG A 121 45.38 7.39 -8.36
C ARG A 121 44.16 7.86 -7.57
N GLY A 122 44.33 8.83 -6.68
CA GLY A 122 43.25 9.42 -5.87
C GLY A 122 42.16 10.14 -6.68
N LYS A 123 42.43 10.44 -7.95
CA LYS A 123 41.49 11.11 -8.87
C LYS A 123 40.95 10.18 -9.95
N ILE A 124 41.21 8.88 -9.83
CA ILE A 124 40.78 7.87 -10.80
C ILE A 124 39.91 6.85 -10.07
N GLY A 125 38.66 6.75 -10.48
CA GLY A 125 37.71 5.75 -10.03
C GLY A 125 37.30 4.84 -11.18
N TRP A 126 36.34 3.97 -10.91
CA TRP A 126 35.70 3.20 -11.96
C TRP A 126 34.23 2.97 -11.63
N LEU A 127 33.43 3.03 -12.68
CA LEU A 127 32.01 2.74 -12.65
C LEU A 127 31.78 1.37 -13.25
N VAL A 128 31.12 0.52 -12.48
CA VAL A 128 30.67 -0.81 -12.89
C VAL A 128 29.18 -0.80 -13.11
N VAL A 129 28.75 -1.37 -14.23
CA VAL A 129 27.36 -1.77 -14.41
C VAL A 129 27.28 -3.28 -14.24
N GLY A 130 26.75 -3.71 -13.11
CA GLY A 130 26.44 -5.08 -12.79
C GLY A 130 25.11 -5.51 -13.43
N ARG A 131 24.97 -6.82 -13.64
CA ARG A 131 23.74 -7.49 -14.05
C ARG A 131 23.43 -8.60 -13.08
N VAL A 132 22.33 -8.48 -12.34
CA VAL A 132 21.82 -9.51 -11.42
C VAL A 132 20.43 -9.95 -11.86
N TRP A 133 20.20 -11.23 -12.04
CA TRP A 133 18.90 -11.72 -12.49
C TRP A 133 18.47 -12.97 -11.74
N ILE A 134 17.17 -13.26 -11.78
CA ILE A 134 16.56 -14.47 -11.23
C ILE A 134 16.30 -15.46 -12.38
N GLU A 135 16.63 -16.73 -12.16
CA GLU A 135 16.41 -17.80 -13.12
C GLU A 135 15.98 -19.11 -12.43
N PRO A 136 15.47 -20.12 -13.15
CA PRO A 136 15.02 -21.36 -12.56
C PRO A 136 16.21 -22.22 -12.09
N GLU A 137 16.16 -22.77 -10.87
CA GLU A 137 17.04 -23.87 -10.47
C GLU A 137 16.35 -25.21 -10.82
N TYR A 138 15.23 -25.50 -10.15
CA TYR A 138 14.41 -26.68 -10.38
C TYR A 138 12.99 -26.55 -9.82
N VAL A 139 12.10 -27.41 -10.33
CA VAL A 139 10.83 -27.76 -9.70
C VAL A 139 10.74 -29.29 -9.63
N ASN A 140 10.60 -29.81 -8.41
CA ASN A 140 10.43 -31.23 -8.16
C ASN A 140 8.94 -31.57 -8.07
N VAL A 141 8.54 -32.54 -8.87
CA VAL A 141 7.15 -32.99 -9.00
C VAL A 141 7.06 -34.48 -8.64
N SER A 142 5.98 -34.88 -7.97
CA SER A 142 5.58 -36.27 -7.78
C SER A 142 4.23 -36.50 -8.43
N GLY A 143 3.91 -37.75 -8.77
CA GLY A 143 2.62 -38.12 -9.34
C GLY A 143 2.75 -38.99 -10.58
N ASP A 144 1.69 -38.98 -11.39
CA ASP A 144 1.50 -39.82 -12.58
C ASP A 144 0.92 -39.01 -13.75
N ASP A 145 0.48 -39.68 -14.81
CA ASP A 145 -0.09 -39.05 -16.01
C ASP A 145 -1.39 -38.27 -15.73
N CYS A 146 -2.00 -38.41 -14.55
CA CYS A 146 -3.28 -37.82 -14.18
C CYS A 146 -3.16 -36.75 -13.08
N LYS A 147 -2.19 -36.88 -12.16
CA LYS A 147 -2.01 -35.97 -11.03
C LYS A 147 -0.54 -35.59 -10.91
N HIS A 148 -0.27 -34.29 -10.83
CA HIS A 148 1.08 -33.74 -10.57
C HIS A 148 1.07 -32.93 -9.30
N PHE A 149 1.99 -33.24 -8.39
CA PHE A 149 2.16 -32.57 -7.11
C PHE A 149 3.53 -31.92 -7.02
N VAL A 150 3.59 -30.61 -6.79
CA VAL A 150 4.86 -29.91 -6.56
C VAL A 150 5.32 -30.19 -5.13
N ILE A 151 6.49 -30.82 -4.98
CA ILE A 151 7.08 -31.14 -3.68
C ILE A 151 7.97 -29.99 -3.19
N ASP A 152 8.87 -29.56 -4.07
CA ASP A 152 9.82 -28.49 -3.78
C ASP A 152 10.13 -27.72 -5.06
N SER A 153 10.52 -26.47 -4.90
CA SER A 153 10.86 -25.59 -6.02
C SER A 153 11.90 -24.58 -5.55
N LYS A 154 12.91 -24.35 -6.37
CA LYS A 154 13.98 -23.42 -6.06
C LYS A 154 14.31 -22.53 -7.24
N LEU A 155 14.49 -21.25 -6.93
CA LEU A 155 14.99 -20.24 -7.84
C LEU A 155 16.51 -20.06 -7.66
N ASP A 156 17.20 -19.82 -8.76
CA ASP A 156 18.60 -19.43 -8.79
C ASP A 156 18.75 -17.94 -9.15
N THR A 157 19.98 -17.44 -9.06
CA THR A 157 20.35 -16.11 -9.51
C THR A 157 21.65 -16.15 -10.32
N GLY A 158 21.71 -15.33 -11.35
CA GLY A 158 22.92 -15.07 -12.10
C GLY A 158 23.49 -13.69 -11.80
N ILE A 159 24.83 -13.60 -11.82
CA ILE A 159 25.58 -12.34 -11.67
C ILE A 159 26.56 -12.22 -12.83
N ALA A 160 26.57 -11.06 -13.47
CA ALA A 160 27.51 -10.67 -14.51
C ALA A 160 27.78 -9.15 -14.45
N THR A 161 28.62 -8.66 -15.35
CA THR A 161 28.86 -7.23 -15.57
C THR A 161 28.60 -6.88 -17.03
N GLU A 162 28.39 -5.59 -17.30
CA GLU A 162 28.16 -5.03 -18.63
C GLU A 162 29.34 -4.14 -19.04
N PRO A 163 30.36 -4.69 -19.74
CA PRO A 163 31.52 -3.92 -20.18
C PRO A 163 31.17 -2.75 -21.10
N GLY A 164 30.04 -2.82 -21.82
CA GLY A 164 29.57 -1.75 -22.70
C GLY A 164 29.05 -0.51 -21.96
N ARG A 165 28.71 -0.63 -20.67
CA ARG A 165 28.21 0.48 -19.83
C ARG A 165 29.13 0.82 -18.66
N SER A 166 30.17 0.03 -18.44
CA SER A 166 31.19 0.25 -17.41
C SER A 166 32.37 1.03 -17.99
N TYR A 167 32.99 1.91 -17.21
CA TYR A 167 34.10 2.76 -17.67
C TYR A 167 34.96 3.28 -16.53
N VAL A 168 36.16 3.75 -16.86
CA VAL A 168 37.03 4.48 -15.92
C VAL A 168 36.47 5.89 -15.68
N GLU A 169 36.47 6.35 -14.42
CA GLU A 169 36.02 7.70 -14.06
C GLU A 169 37.19 8.57 -13.61
N PHE A 170 37.14 9.86 -13.95
CA PHE A 170 38.08 10.86 -13.47
C PHE A 170 37.35 11.93 -12.66
N HIS A 171 37.95 12.32 -11.54
CA HIS A 171 37.34 13.24 -10.58
C HIS A 171 38.09 14.56 -10.49
N ASP A 172 37.40 15.61 -10.02
CA ASP A 172 37.95 16.94 -9.75
C ASP A 172 38.68 17.59 -10.95
N GLY A 173 38.16 17.37 -12.16
CA GLY A 173 38.71 17.92 -13.40
C GLY A 173 40.04 17.31 -13.81
N TYR A 174 40.45 16.19 -13.20
CA TYR A 174 41.65 15.47 -13.57
C TYR A 174 41.51 14.86 -14.97
N THR A 175 42.57 14.96 -15.78
CA THR A 175 42.60 14.47 -17.16
C THR A 175 43.92 13.80 -17.44
N VAL A 176 43.92 12.79 -18.30
CA VAL A 176 45.13 12.09 -18.78
C VAL A 176 45.21 12.16 -20.31
N SER A 177 46.29 11.64 -20.88
CA SER A 177 46.37 11.48 -22.34
C SER A 177 45.31 10.49 -22.83
N SER A 178 44.81 10.68 -24.04
CA SER A 178 43.81 9.77 -24.63
C SER A 178 44.27 8.31 -24.70
N GLY A 179 45.57 8.08 -24.89
CA GLY A 179 46.15 6.73 -24.86
C GLY A 179 46.10 6.08 -23.48
N CYS A 180 46.39 6.83 -22.41
CA CYS A 180 46.30 6.32 -21.04
C CYS A 180 44.84 6.12 -20.62
N GLU A 181 43.94 7.04 -21.00
CA GLU A 181 42.50 6.88 -20.76
C GLU A 181 41.95 5.59 -21.38
N GLN A 182 42.29 5.32 -22.66
CA GLN A 182 41.90 4.08 -23.34
C GLN A 182 42.46 2.83 -22.68
N GLU A 183 43.70 2.89 -22.18
CA GLU A 183 44.30 1.75 -21.47
C GLU A 183 43.62 1.52 -20.12
N LEU A 184 43.32 2.57 -19.35
CA LEU A 184 42.61 2.45 -18.07
C LEU A 184 41.18 1.93 -18.27
N ASP A 185 40.48 2.41 -19.29
CA ASP A 185 39.15 1.90 -19.65
C ASP A 185 39.20 0.41 -20.07
N ARG A 186 40.23 0.03 -20.85
CA ARG A 186 40.51 -1.38 -21.19
C ARG A 186 40.77 -2.22 -19.94
N ILE A 187 41.54 -1.72 -18.98
CA ILE A 187 41.83 -2.40 -17.71
C ILE A 187 40.52 -2.65 -16.95
N VAL A 188 39.67 -1.63 -16.79
CA VAL A 188 38.36 -1.78 -16.15
C VAL A 188 37.59 -2.90 -16.84
N LYS A 189 37.39 -2.79 -18.16
CA LYS A 189 36.51 -3.69 -18.93
C LYS A 189 37.02 -5.13 -19.03
N SER A 190 38.31 -5.33 -19.25
CA SER A 190 38.89 -6.64 -19.57
C SER A 190 39.51 -7.35 -18.38
N ASN A 191 40.01 -6.61 -17.39
CA ASN A 191 40.83 -7.18 -16.32
C ASN A 191 40.13 -7.06 -14.95
N LEU A 192 39.49 -5.92 -14.67
CA LEU A 192 38.86 -5.67 -13.37
C LEU A 192 37.45 -6.26 -13.28
N LEU A 193 36.59 -6.02 -14.28
CA LEU A 193 35.20 -6.50 -14.27
C LEU A 193 35.05 -8.02 -14.06
N PRO A 194 35.83 -8.90 -14.72
CA PRO A 194 35.75 -10.34 -14.46
C PRO A 194 36.10 -10.69 -13.01
N PHE A 195 37.12 -10.02 -12.45
CA PHE A 195 37.54 -10.23 -11.07
C PHE A 195 36.47 -9.78 -10.07
N VAL A 196 35.81 -8.64 -10.32
CA VAL A 196 34.67 -8.17 -9.50
C VAL A 196 33.54 -9.22 -9.51
N VAL A 197 33.17 -9.76 -10.67
CA VAL A 197 32.13 -10.79 -10.78
C VAL A 197 32.51 -12.07 -10.01
N GLU A 198 33.78 -12.49 -10.05
CA GLU A 198 34.25 -13.66 -9.28
C GLU A 198 34.12 -13.44 -7.78
N GLN A 199 34.49 -12.26 -7.31
CA GLN A 199 34.36 -11.86 -5.90
C GLN A 199 32.89 -11.80 -5.48
N ASP A 200 32.03 -11.21 -6.30
CA ASP A 200 30.60 -11.11 -6.04
C ASP A 200 29.93 -12.48 -5.98
N LYS A 201 30.32 -13.38 -6.89
CA LYS A 201 29.82 -14.77 -6.89
C LYS A 201 30.22 -15.51 -5.62
N LYS A 202 31.44 -15.29 -5.14
CA LYS A 202 31.98 -15.92 -3.92
C LYS A 202 31.26 -15.42 -2.65
N LEU A 203 30.97 -14.13 -2.57
CA LEU A 203 30.44 -13.51 -1.35
C LEU A 203 28.91 -13.40 -1.30
N PHE A 204 28.31 -12.92 -2.38
CA PHE A 204 26.92 -12.47 -2.37
C PHE A 204 25.96 -13.49 -2.97
N LEU A 205 26.40 -14.31 -3.95
CA LEU A 205 25.50 -15.21 -4.69
C LEU A 205 24.67 -16.12 -3.77
N SER A 206 25.30 -16.77 -2.79
CA SER A 206 24.57 -17.66 -1.85
C SER A 206 23.52 -16.91 -1.03
N LYS A 207 23.81 -15.67 -0.63
CA LYS A 207 22.91 -14.81 0.16
C LYS A 207 21.74 -14.33 -0.67
N VAL A 208 22.00 -13.97 -1.93
CA VAL A 208 20.95 -13.60 -2.88
C VAL A 208 20.05 -14.79 -3.18
N LYS A 209 20.60 -16.00 -3.38
CA LYS A 209 19.81 -17.23 -3.54
C LYS A 209 18.92 -17.50 -2.33
N ASP A 210 19.47 -17.38 -1.11
CA ASP A 210 18.72 -17.55 0.13
C ASP A 210 17.56 -16.54 0.23
N MET A 211 17.86 -15.27 0.00
CA MET A 211 16.88 -14.18 -0.01
C MET A 211 15.75 -14.41 -1.02
N ILE A 212 16.04 -14.76 -2.28
CA ILE A 212 15.00 -15.00 -3.30
C ILE A 212 14.08 -16.17 -2.91
N ASN A 213 14.61 -17.18 -2.19
CA ASN A 213 13.84 -18.37 -1.84
C ASN A 213 13.09 -18.25 -0.49
N ASN A 214 13.57 -17.39 0.43
CA ASN A 214 13.08 -17.37 1.80
C ASN A 214 12.51 -16.02 2.26
N ASP A 215 12.88 -14.89 1.65
CA ASP A 215 12.35 -13.57 2.03
C ASP A 215 10.92 -13.38 1.50
N ASP A 216 10.05 -12.76 2.31
CA ASP A 216 8.65 -12.48 1.96
C ASP A 216 8.50 -11.59 0.73
N THR A 217 9.49 -10.74 0.46
CA THR A 217 9.51 -9.85 -0.71
C THR A 217 9.37 -10.62 -2.03
N PHE A 218 9.90 -11.85 -2.10
CA PHE A 218 9.86 -12.68 -3.31
C PHE A 218 8.77 -13.76 -3.27
N ARG A 219 7.84 -13.70 -2.29
CA ARG A 219 6.78 -14.71 -2.12
C ARG A 219 5.91 -14.86 -3.37
N ASP A 220 5.43 -13.75 -3.90
CA ASP A 220 4.55 -13.75 -5.08
C ASP A 220 5.32 -14.23 -6.33
N LEU A 221 6.61 -13.91 -6.43
CA LEU A 221 7.46 -14.44 -7.51
C LEU A 221 7.57 -15.96 -7.44
N ARG A 222 7.79 -16.55 -6.26
CA ARG A 222 7.83 -18.01 -6.09
C ARG A 222 6.50 -18.67 -6.50
N GLN A 223 5.39 -17.99 -6.27
CA GLN A 223 4.07 -18.44 -6.70
C GLN A 223 3.90 -18.38 -8.23
N VAL A 224 4.31 -17.28 -8.87
CA VAL A 224 4.36 -17.17 -10.35
C VAL A 224 5.26 -18.26 -10.94
N TYR A 225 6.44 -18.47 -10.35
CA TYR A 225 7.41 -19.48 -10.79
C TYR A 225 6.80 -20.88 -10.86
N VAL A 226 6.17 -21.34 -9.78
CA VAL A 226 5.52 -22.65 -9.72
C VAL A 226 4.36 -22.74 -10.72
N SER A 227 3.55 -21.69 -10.84
CA SER A 227 2.39 -21.66 -11.75
C SER A 227 2.83 -21.74 -13.21
N LEU A 228 3.88 -21.01 -13.59
CA LEU A 228 4.48 -21.09 -14.92
C LEU A 228 5.14 -22.46 -15.16
N ALA A 229 5.80 -23.04 -14.16
CA ALA A 229 6.38 -24.38 -14.27
C ALA A 229 5.32 -25.43 -14.60
N LEU A 230 4.19 -25.43 -13.87
CA LEU A 230 3.07 -26.33 -14.12
C LEU A 230 2.47 -26.13 -15.51
N ALA A 231 2.36 -24.88 -15.98
CA ALA A 231 1.87 -24.61 -17.33
C ALA A 231 2.85 -25.12 -18.41
N GLN A 232 4.15 -25.01 -18.18
CA GLN A 232 5.17 -25.57 -19.07
C GLN A 232 5.13 -27.11 -19.08
N LEU A 233 4.92 -27.74 -17.92
CA LEU A 233 4.70 -29.18 -17.80
C LEU A 233 3.47 -29.62 -18.61
N TYR A 234 2.33 -28.96 -18.40
CA TYR A 234 1.09 -29.26 -19.12
C TYR A 234 1.27 -29.15 -20.63
N LYS A 235 1.94 -28.10 -21.13
CA LYS A 235 2.26 -27.97 -22.57
C LYS A 235 3.17 -29.09 -23.08
N LYS A 236 4.14 -29.52 -22.27
CA LYS A 236 5.07 -30.61 -22.63
C LYS A 236 4.32 -31.92 -22.78
N GLU A 237 3.43 -32.24 -21.84
CA GLU A 237 2.58 -33.44 -21.87
C GLU A 237 1.54 -33.38 -22.99
N TRP A 238 0.89 -32.23 -23.19
CA TRP A 238 0.02 -31.95 -24.33
C TRP A 238 0.69 -32.23 -25.67
N LYS A 239 1.92 -31.75 -25.83
CA LYS A 239 2.71 -32.02 -27.02
C LYS A 239 3.10 -33.51 -27.13
N ALA A 240 3.46 -34.17 -26.03
CA ALA A 240 3.86 -35.57 -26.01
C ALA A 240 2.70 -36.53 -26.36
N ALA A 241 1.48 -36.21 -25.94
CA ALA A 241 0.28 -36.99 -26.27
C ALA A 241 -0.24 -36.77 -27.70
N GLY A 242 0.49 -36.04 -28.55
CA GLY A 242 0.09 -35.79 -29.93
C GLY A 242 -0.93 -34.66 -30.11
N ARG A 243 -1.03 -33.72 -29.16
CA ARG A 243 -1.89 -32.53 -29.23
C ARG A 243 -3.38 -32.87 -29.42
N PRO A 244 -3.98 -33.68 -28.55
CA PRO A 244 -5.37 -34.09 -28.70
C PRO A 244 -6.31 -32.88 -28.55
N ASN A 245 -7.28 -32.79 -29.44
CA ASN A 245 -8.40 -31.85 -29.33
C ASN A 245 -9.31 -32.30 -28.18
N GLY A 246 -9.83 -31.36 -27.37
CA GLY A 246 -10.73 -31.64 -26.24
C GLY A 246 -10.04 -31.95 -24.90
N TRP A 247 -8.71 -31.85 -24.81
CA TRP A 247 -8.04 -31.80 -23.50
C TRP A 247 -8.41 -30.48 -22.81
N PHE A 248 -8.64 -30.50 -21.48
CA PHE A 248 -9.28 -29.45 -20.70
C PHE A 248 -8.81 -28.00 -20.99
N PHE A 249 -7.54 -27.79 -21.33
CA PHE A 249 -7.01 -26.47 -21.72
C PHE A 249 -6.41 -26.40 -23.13
N ALA A 250 -6.67 -27.39 -23.98
CA ALA A 250 -6.10 -27.44 -25.33
C ALA A 250 -6.38 -26.15 -26.13
N ASP A 251 -7.59 -25.60 -25.97
CA ASP A 251 -8.05 -24.40 -26.68
C ASP A 251 -7.41 -23.10 -26.16
N LEU A 252 -6.73 -23.12 -25.01
CA LEU A 252 -6.01 -21.98 -24.46
C LEU A 252 -4.53 -21.97 -24.87
N ILE A 253 -3.94 -23.11 -25.23
CA ILE A 253 -2.48 -23.23 -25.40
C ILE A 253 -1.98 -22.33 -26.55
N LYS A 254 -1.10 -21.37 -26.21
CA LYS A 254 -0.42 -20.47 -27.15
C LYS A 254 -1.36 -19.62 -28.02
N THR A 255 -2.57 -19.35 -27.56
CA THR A 255 -3.53 -18.49 -28.28
C THR A 255 -3.21 -17.00 -28.12
N GLY A 256 -2.57 -16.61 -27.02
CA GLY A 256 -2.46 -15.20 -26.60
C GLY A 256 -3.77 -14.62 -26.08
N ASP A 257 -4.81 -15.45 -25.89
CA ASP A 257 -6.08 -15.03 -25.30
C ASP A 257 -5.91 -14.79 -23.80
N LEU A 258 -6.14 -13.54 -23.39
CA LEU A 258 -6.07 -13.08 -22.00
C LEU A 258 -7.44 -12.65 -21.46
N THR A 259 -8.53 -13.09 -22.08
CA THR A 259 -9.88 -12.83 -21.55
C THR A 259 -9.96 -13.27 -20.08
N ASP A 260 -10.35 -12.35 -19.19
CA ASP A 260 -10.37 -12.50 -17.73
C ASP A 260 -9.01 -12.77 -17.05
N LEU A 261 -7.89 -12.55 -17.75
CA LEU A 261 -6.52 -12.71 -17.24
C LEU A 261 -5.71 -11.40 -17.32
N GLU A 262 -6.32 -10.34 -17.84
CA GLU A 262 -5.73 -9.01 -17.84
C GLU A 262 -5.71 -8.42 -16.43
N TYR A 263 -4.61 -7.80 -16.07
CA TYR A 263 -4.42 -7.09 -14.82
C TYR A 263 -4.20 -5.61 -15.13
N ASP A 264 -4.86 -4.72 -14.39
CA ASP A 264 -4.73 -3.28 -14.58
C ASP A 264 -3.43 -2.78 -13.93
N TRP A 265 -2.38 -2.62 -14.75
CA TRP A 265 -1.10 -2.04 -14.33
C TRP A 265 -0.34 -1.46 -15.51
N ASN A 266 0.64 -0.61 -15.20
CA ASN A 266 1.51 0.00 -16.20
C ASN A 266 2.98 -0.29 -15.87
N MET A 267 3.65 -1.05 -16.74
CA MET A 267 5.08 -1.37 -16.60
C MET A 267 5.98 -0.13 -16.53
N ARG A 268 5.51 1.01 -17.06
CA ARG A 268 6.25 2.28 -17.01
C ARG A 268 6.37 2.82 -15.60
N ASP A 269 5.44 2.52 -14.70
CA ASP A 269 5.50 3.00 -13.31
C ASP A 269 6.69 2.37 -12.58
N VAL A 270 6.85 1.05 -12.71
CA VAL A 270 8.00 0.31 -12.16
C VAL A 270 9.32 0.75 -12.82
N TRP A 271 9.31 0.95 -14.15
CA TRP A 271 10.51 1.46 -14.83
C TRP A 271 10.87 2.89 -14.40
N ASN A 272 9.91 3.78 -14.21
CA ASN A 272 10.14 5.14 -13.73
C ASN A 272 10.73 5.13 -12.32
N GLU A 273 10.26 4.23 -11.45
CA GLU A 273 10.81 4.05 -10.11
C GLU A 273 12.28 3.59 -10.17
N PHE A 274 12.55 2.54 -10.95
CA PHE A 274 13.91 2.09 -11.25
C PHE A 274 14.78 3.22 -11.79
N LYS A 275 14.26 4.01 -12.75
CA LYS A 275 15.00 5.11 -13.39
C LYS A 275 15.30 6.24 -12.41
N ALA A 276 14.35 6.61 -11.56
CA ALA A 276 14.56 7.60 -10.50
C ALA A 276 15.65 7.13 -9.52
N SER A 277 15.63 5.84 -9.17
CA SER A 277 16.67 5.22 -8.36
C SER A 277 18.04 5.22 -9.07
N TRP A 278 18.09 4.95 -10.37
CA TRP A 278 19.32 4.94 -11.18
C TRP A 278 19.91 6.35 -11.29
N ASP A 279 19.07 7.36 -11.45
CA ASP A 279 19.55 8.75 -11.59
C ASP A 279 19.92 9.37 -10.22
N SER A 280 19.49 8.75 -9.12
CA SER A 280 19.87 9.12 -7.75
C SER A 280 21.26 8.57 -7.39
N VAL A 281 22.16 9.47 -6.95
CA VAL A 281 23.50 9.12 -6.43
C VAL A 281 23.49 8.93 -4.90
N VAL A 282 22.31 8.88 -4.27
CA VAL A 282 22.19 8.73 -2.80
C VAL A 282 22.60 7.31 -2.39
N GLU A 283 23.21 7.12 -1.23
CA GLU A 283 23.90 5.87 -0.84
C GLU A 283 22.99 4.73 -0.35
N TYR A 284 21.73 4.99 0.04
CA TYR A 284 20.90 3.99 0.73
C TYR A 284 19.52 3.81 0.10
N GLY A 285 19.13 2.56 -0.16
CA GLY A 285 17.78 2.16 -0.60
C GLY A 285 17.52 2.29 -2.11
N ASN A 286 18.54 2.45 -2.94
CA ASN A 286 18.46 2.53 -4.40
C ASN A 286 19.23 1.37 -5.08
N SER A 287 18.99 1.17 -6.38
CA SER A 287 19.67 0.18 -7.25
C SER A 287 21.12 0.53 -7.59
N THR A 288 21.67 1.56 -6.96
CA THR A 288 23.02 2.07 -7.17
C THR A 288 23.70 2.17 -5.82
N TYR A 289 24.96 1.81 -5.70
CA TYR A 289 25.70 2.11 -4.49
C TYR A 289 27.09 2.65 -4.82
N THR A 290 27.62 3.45 -3.90
CA THR A 290 28.97 3.98 -3.98
C THR A 290 29.75 3.42 -2.80
N CYS A 291 30.97 2.95 -3.05
CA CYS A 291 31.86 2.52 -2.00
C CYS A 291 33.21 3.22 -2.12
N GLU A 292 33.66 3.84 -1.04
CA GLU A 292 35.05 4.29 -0.91
C GLU A 292 35.91 3.11 -0.41
N ILE A 293 36.48 2.37 -1.36
CA ILE A 293 37.26 1.15 -1.06
C ILE A 293 38.63 1.51 -0.43
N SER A 294 39.07 2.76 -0.53
CA SER A 294 40.24 3.31 0.17
C SER A 294 40.28 4.84 0.12
N SER A 295 41.26 5.48 0.77
CA SER A 295 41.48 6.93 0.74
C SER A 295 41.68 7.55 -0.65
N ASN A 296 41.81 6.73 -1.71
CA ASN A 296 42.12 7.15 -3.08
C ASN A 296 41.30 6.44 -4.16
N GLY A 297 40.35 5.55 -3.84
CA GLY A 297 39.61 4.76 -4.83
C GLY A 297 38.10 4.90 -4.65
N LYS A 298 37.43 5.51 -5.64
CA LYS A 298 35.97 5.59 -5.70
C LYS A 298 35.43 4.49 -6.59
N TYR A 299 34.63 3.61 -6.01
CA TYR A 299 33.91 2.55 -6.71
C TYR A 299 32.44 2.91 -6.76
N LYS A 300 31.86 2.86 -7.95
CA LYS A 300 30.42 3.06 -8.14
C LYS A 300 29.85 1.90 -8.90
N GLU A 301 28.77 1.31 -8.40
CA GLU A 301 28.10 0.21 -9.09
C GLU A 301 26.62 0.49 -9.30
N TYR A 302 26.19 0.18 -10.52
CA TYR A 302 24.82 0.26 -10.98
C TYR A 302 24.30 -1.12 -11.33
N MET A 303 23.05 -1.42 -11.00
CA MET A 303 22.47 -2.73 -11.26
C MET A 303 21.43 -2.70 -12.37
N THR A 304 21.61 -3.61 -13.33
CA THR A 304 20.63 -3.99 -14.34
C THR A 304 20.23 -5.45 -14.12
N GLY A 305 19.22 -5.93 -14.84
CA GLY A 305 18.87 -7.34 -14.73
C GLY A 305 17.45 -7.67 -15.10
N GLY A 306 17.03 -8.88 -14.72
CA GLY A 306 15.71 -9.38 -15.05
C GLY A 306 15.27 -10.57 -14.20
N VAL A 307 14.11 -11.10 -14.54
CA VAL A 307 13.67 -12.45 -14.17
C VAL A 307 13.43 -13.19 -15.48
N VAL A 308 13.98 -14.40 -15.62
CA VAL A 308 13.81 -15.24 -16.80
C VAL A 308 13.24 -16.58 -16.37
N LEU A 309 12.06 -16.95 -16.87
CA LEU A 309 11.33 -18.19 -16.53
C LEU A 309 10.85 -18.92 -17.79
N ASP A 310 11.55 -18.75 -18.92
CA ASP A 310 11.16 -19.27 -20.22
C ASP A 310 11.39 -20.79 -20.40
N ASN A 311 12.27 -21.37 -19.60
CA ASN A 311 12.56 -22.79 -19.57
C ASN A 311 12.82 -23.27 -18.14
N ILE A 312 11.80 -23.84 -17.50
CA ILE A 312 11.88 -24.29 -16.12
C ILE A 312 12.25 -25.79 -16.08
N PRO A 313 13.37 -26.18 -15.43
CA PRO A 313 13.71 -27.58 -15.22
C PRO A 313 12.73 -28.24 -14.27
N ILE A 314 12.08 -29.33 -14.72
CA ILE A 314 11.11 -30.09 -13.94
C ILE A 314 11.59 -31.53 -13.82
N TYR A 315 11.76 -32.00 -12.59
CA TYR A 315 12.21 -33.35 -12.29
C TYR A 315 11.11 -34.13 -11.56
N TYR A 316 10.91 -35.39 -11.96
CA TYR A 316 10.06 -36.31 -11.23
C TYR A 316 10.88 -36.96 -10.13
N GLU A 317 10.74 -36.48 -8.90
CA GLU A 317 11.50 -36.96 -7.75
C GLU A 317 10.58 -37.21 -6.56
N GLY A 318 10.69 -38.39 -5.95
CA GLY A 318 10.05 -38.69 -4.66
C GLY A 318 8.56 -39.06 -4.73
N TYR A 319 8.09 -39.60 -3.61
CA TYR A 319 6.68 -39.90 -3.36
C TYR A 319 6.15 -38.84 -2.39
N MET A 320 5.10 -38.13 -2.78
CA MET A 320 4.28 -37.42 -1.80
C MET A 320 3.75 -38.45 -0.79
N SER A 321 3.83 -38.16 0.50
CA SER A 321 3.25 -39.06 1.50
C SER A 321 1.74 -39.12 1.30
N SER A 322 1.11 -40.27 1.57
CA SER A 322 -0.36 -40.40 1.44
C SER A 322 -1.12 -39.39 2.31
N GLU A 323 -0.50 -38.96 3.41
CA GLU A 323 -1.05 -37.91 4.27
C GLU A 323 -1.06 -36.54 3.57
N GLN A 324 0.06 -36.13 2.96
CA GLN A 324 0.14 -34.89 2.18
C GLN A 324 -0.78 -34.93 0.95
N GLU A 325 -0.87 -36.08 0.27
CA GLU A 325 -1.80 -36.25 -0.85
C GLU A 325 -3.25 -36.06 -0.38
N ASN A 326 -3.62 -36.61 0.78
CA ASN A 326 -4.96 -36.43 1.35
C ASN A 326 -5.24 -34.98 1.73
N LEU A 327 -4.27 -34.26 2.31
CA LEU A 327 -4.42 -32.84 2.66
C LEU A 327 -4.57 -31.97 1.40
N VAL A 328 -3.74 -32.18 0.38
CA VAL A 328 -3.82 -31.45 -0.88
C VAL A 328 -5.13 -31.77 -1.61
N THR A 329 -5.52 -33.04 -1.65
CA THR A 329 -6.80 -33.47 -2.26
C THR A 329 -7.99 -32.86 -1.53
N LYS A 330 -7.96 -32.85 -0.19
CA LYS A 330 -8.97 -32.19 0.63
C LYS A 330 -9.03 -30.70 0.35
N ALA A 331 -7.89 -30.01 0.25
CA ALA A 331 -7.87 -28.59 -0.10
C ALA A 331 -8.40 -28.28 -1.50
N ILE A 332 -8.18 -29.18 -2.48
CA ILE A 332 -8.76 -29.04 -3.83
C ILE A 332 -10.29 -29.19 -3.81
N HIS A 333 -10.83 -30.04 -2.95
CA HIS A 333 -12.29 -30.22 -2.82
C HIS A 333 -12.93 -29.15 -1.94
N ASP A 334 -12.41 -28.94 -0.74
CA ASP A 334 -13.02 -28.15 0.33
C ASP A 334 -12.54 -26.67 0.30
N GLY A 335 -11.71 -26.28 -0.69
CA GLY A 335 -11.09 -24.96 -0.79
C GLY A 335 -9.83 -24.81 0.08
N TYR A 336 -9.77 -25.51 1.22
CA TYR A 336 -8.58 -25.58 2.05
C TYR A 336 -8.51 -26.88 2.87
N SER A 337 -7.34 -27.15 3.44
CA SER A 337 -7.19 -28.12 4.53
C SER A 337 -6.10 -27.63 5.49
N GLN A 338 -6.07 -28.16 6.71
CA GLN A 338 -5.08 -27.78 7.71
C GLN A 338 -4.55 -29.02 8.41
N LYS A 339 -3.26 -28.99 8.72
CA LYS A 339 -2.63 -29.89 9.68
C LYS A 339 -1.69 -29.09 10.57
N ASP A 340 -1.88 -29.19 11.89
CA ASP A 340 -1.12 -28.42 12.87
C ASP A 340 -1.16 -26.91 12.55
N LYS A 341 -0.02 -26.29 12.24
CA LYS A 341 0.09 -24.87 11.86
C LYS A 341 0.22 -24.65 10.34
N GLU A 342 0.12 -25.71 9.55
CA GLU A 342 0.20 -25.64 8.09
C GLU A 342 -1.19 -25.62 7.45
N TYR A 343 -1.44 -24.61 6.63
CA TYR A 343 -2.69 -24.44 5.88
C TYR A 343 -2.47 -24.69 4.39
N TYR A 344 -3.25 -25.56 3.78
CA TYR A 344 -3.20 -25.93 2.37
C TYR A 344 -4.39 -25.29 1.66
N PHE A 345 -4.18 -24.68 0.49
CA PHE A 345 -5.23 -23.98 -0.25
C PHE A 345 -5.43 -24.58 -1.66
N GLY A 346 -6.68 -24.66 -2.09
CA GLY A 346 -7.06 -25.15 -3.41
C GLY A 346 -8.16 -24.29 -4.03
N HIS A 347 -8.21 -24.27 -5.37
CA HIS A 347 -9.18 -23.45 -6.13
C HIS A 347 -10.62 -23.97 -6.04
N GLY A 348 -10.87 -25.05 -5.27
CA GLY A 348 -12.19 -25.64 -5.06
C GLY A 348 -12.81 -26.14 -6.37
N MET A 349 -12.86 -27.45 -6.62
CA MET A 349 -13.82 -27.97 -7.60
C MET A 349 -15.24 -27.90 -7.01
N GLY A 350 -15.78 -26.67 -6.95
CA GLY A 350 -17.13 -26.36 -6.48
C GLY A 350 -17.22 -26.10 -4.97
N LYS A 351 -17.13 -24.82 -4.58
CA LYS A 351 -17.70 -24.16 -3.37
C LYS A 351 -17.57 -24.92 -2.03
N VAL A 352 -16.88 -24.36 -1.01
CA VAL A 352 -17.42 -24.21 0.38
C VAL A 352 -16.43 -23.58 1.42
N SER A 353 -16.19 -22.26 1.39
CA SER A 353 -15.92 -21.48 2.63
C SER A 353 -16.86 -20.26 2.72
N PRO A 354 -17.17 -19.75 3.93
CA PRO A 354 -17.73 -18.42 4.09
C PRO A 354 -16.78 -17.33 3.55
N ASP A 355 -17.35 -16.18 3.19
CA ASP A 355 -16.64 -14.93 2.88
C ASP A 355 -17.57 -13.84 3.39
N ILE A 356 -17.50 -13.57 4.69
CA ILE A 356 -18.33 -12.56 5.34
C ILE A 356 -17.64 -11.21 5.18
N GLU A 357 -18.41 -10.14 5.07
CA GLU A 357 -17.86 -8.81 4.87
C GLU A 357 -18.77 -7.74 5.45
N SER A 358 -18.17 -6.63 5.87
CA SER A 358 -18.90 -5.43 6.26
C SER A 358 -19.12 -4.54 5.03
N THR A 359 -20.36 -4.47 4.53
CA THR A 359 -20.68 -3.79 3.25
C THR A 359 -21.17 -2.36 3.42
N ILE A 360 -22.02 -2.11 4.41
CA ILE A 360 -22.65 -0.81 4.62
C ILE A 360 -22.54 -0.44 6.10
N LEU A 361 -22.21 0.83 6.35
CA LEU A 361 -22.35 1.48 7.64
C LEU A 361 -22.83 2.91 7.41
N THR A 362 -24.00 3.24 7.94
CA THR A 362 -24.63 4.56 7.86
C THR A 362 -24.93 5.08 9.25
N LEU A 363 -24.66 6.38 9.46
CA LEU A 363 -24.92 7.10 10.71
C LEU A 363 -25.93 8.20 10.41
N ASN A 364 -27.00 8.29 11.21
CA ASN A 364 -28.03 9.31 11.05
C ASN A 364 -28.38 9.96 12.39
N PRO A 365 -28.02 11.24 12.61
CA PRO A 365 -27.14 12.05 11.77
C PRO A 365 -25.65 11.68 11.97
N ASP A 366 -24.79 12.05 11.03
CA ASP A 366 -23.32 11.93 11.11
C ASP A 366 -22.63 13.15 11.78
N VAL A 367 -23.41 14.20 12.04
CA VAL A 367 -23.08 15.31 12.94
C VAL A 367 -24.22 15.44 13.95
N GLN A 368 -23.93 15.27 15.24
CA GLN A 368 -24.93 15.23 16.29
C GLN A 368 -24.60 16.21 17.43
N ILE A 369 -25.65 16.76 18.05
CA ILE A 369 -25.49 17.55 19.28
C ILE A 369 -25.16 16.66 20.46
N LYS A 370 -24.35 17.17 21.39
CA LYS A 370 -24.14 16.53 22.69
C LYS A 370 -25.48 16.21 23.35
N ASP A 371 -25.55 15.04 23.98
CA ASP A 371 -26.72 14.42 24.59
C ASP A 371 -27.83 14.02 23.60
N GLY A 372 -27.53 14.10 22.29
CA GLY A 372 -28.37 13.60 21.21
C GLY A 372 -28.30 12.08 21.02
N LYS A 373 -29.06 11.59 20.04
CA LYS A 373 -29.16 10.16 19.69
C LYS A 373 -28.77 9.95 18.24
N VAL A 374 -27.86 9.03 17.96
CA VAL A 374 -27.45 8.62 16.61
C VAL A 374 -28.07 7.28 16.28
N GLU A 375 -28.77 7.18 15.15
CA GLU A 375 -29.25 5.92 14.57
C GLU A 375 -28.18 5.34 13.65
N ILE A 376 -27.88 4.06 13.82
CA ILE A 376 -26.82 3.35 13.11
C ILE A 376 -27.44 2.18 12.36
N TYR A 377 -27.18 2.13 11.06
CA TYR A 377 -27.57 1.04 10.17
C TYR A 377 -26.32 0.40 9.58
N GLY A 378 -26.19 -0.92 9.77
CA GLY A 378 -25.11 -1.72 9.25
C GLY A 378 -25.62 -2.85 8.36
N VAL A 379 -24.85 -3.25 7.36
CA VAL A 379 -25.11 -4.46 6.57
C VAL A 379 -23.84 -5.28 6.48
N VAL A 380 -23.95 -6.54 6.89
CA VAL A 380 -22.92 -7.56 6.66
C VAL A 380 -23.43 -8.53 5.61
N LYS A 381 -22.54 -9.13 4.83
CA LYS A 381 -22.93 -10.05 3.76
C LYS A 381 -22.00 -11.25 3.75
N ASN A 382 -22.53 -12.43 3.48
CA ASN A 382 -21.72 -13.60 3.14
C ASN A 382 -21.69 -13.76 1.62
N ASN A 383 -20.60 -13.35 0.97
CA ASN A 383 -20.33 -13.62 -0.45
C ASN A 383 -19.87 -15.05 -0.71
N GLY A 384 -19.58 -15.77 0.37
CA GLY A 384 -19.11 -17.13 0.37
C GLY A 384 -20.19 -18.13 -0.03
N ALA A 385 -19.73 -19.37 -0.11
CA ALA A 385 -20.52 -20.48 -0.60
C ALA A 385 -21.18 -21.31 0.51
N VAL A 386 -20.79 -21.06 1.76
CA VAL A 386 -21.21 -21.79 2.96
C VAL A 386 -21.82 -20.81 3.93
N ASP A 387 -22.81 -21.28 4.65
CA ASP A 387 -23.36 -20.57 5.78
C ASP A 387 -22.29 -20.40 6.86
N ALA A 388 -22.19 -19.19 7.40
CA ALA A 388 -21.30 -18.84 8.48
C ALA A 388 -22.11 -18.88 9.78
N GLU A 389 -21.83 -19.81 10.69
CA GLU A 389 -22.56 -19.96 11.96
C GLU A 389 -21.88 -19.18 13.10
N ASP A 390 -22.67 -18.69 14.06
CA ASP A 390 -22.18 -17.99 15.28
C ASP A 390 -21.21 -16.83 15.00
N ILE A 391 -21.56 -15.97 14.04
CA ILE A 391 -20.73 -14.83 13.65
C ILE A 391 -20.92 -13.68 14.62
N GLU A 392 -19.82 -13.28 15.26
CA GLU A 392 -19.76 -12.12 16.13
C GLU A 392 -19.70 -10.83 15.30
N ILE A 393 -20.70 -9.97 15.47
CA ILE A 393 -20.80 -8.67 14.81
C ILE A 393 -20.78 -7.60 15.90
N ILE A 394 -19.81 -6.69 15.83
CA ILE A 394 -19.67 -5.59 16.79
C ILE A 394 -19.77 -4.23 16.10
N VAL A 395 -20.47 -3.31 16.77
CA VAL A 395 -20.41 -1.88 16.46
C VAL A 395 -19.87 -1.16 17.67
N TYR A 396 -18.80 -0.40 17.46
CA TYR A 396 -18.17 0.39 18.50
C TYR A 396 -17.64 1.70 17.93
N ALA A 397 -17.43 2.69 18.79
CA ALA A 397 -16.79 3.95 18.44
C ALA A 397 -15.48 4.15 19.20
N LEU A 398 -14.53 4.81 18.56
CA LEU A 398 -13.30 5.32 19.18
C LEU A 398 -13.29 6.84 19.11
N ASP A 399 -13.03 7.50 20.24
CA ASP A 399 -12.77 8.95 20.23
C ASP A 399 -11.32 9.27 19.81
N SER A 400 -10.97 10.56 19.75
CA SER A 400 -9.62 11.02 19.38
C SER A 400 -8.52 10.54 20.33
N SER A 401 -8.85 10.13 21.56
CA SER A 401 -7.92 9.53 22.52
C SER A 401 -7.84 8.00 22.43
N ARG A 402 -8.53 7.40 21.44
CA ARG A 402 -8.71 5.95 21.26
C ARG A 402 -9.48 5.28 22.40
N LYS A 403 -10.24 6.02 23.19
CA LYS A 403 -11.15 5.40 24.16
C LYS A 403 -12.33 4.78 23.42
N ARG A 404 -12.65 3.53 23.78
CA ARG A 404 -13.69 2.72 23.14
C ARG A 404 -15.06 2.88 23.81
N TYR A 405 -16.09 2.93 22.98
CA TYR A 405 -17.50 2.95 23.35
C TYR A 405 -18.20 1.82 22.59
N ASP A 406 -18.60 0.76 23.29
CA ASP A 406 -19.36 -0.34 22.69
C ASP A 406 -20.81 0.09 22.49
N ILE A 407 -21.32 -0.09 21.27
CA ILE A 407 -22.64 0.40 20.85
C ILE A 407 -23.61 -0.77 20.66
N ALA A 408 -23.19 -1.77 19.89
CA ALA A 408 -23.97 -2.98 19.68
C ALA A 408 -23.04 -4.20 19.54
N HIS A 409 -23.57 -5.35 19.92
CA HIS A 409 -22.91 -6.64 19.81
C HIS A 409 -24.00 -7.67 19.56
N GLN A 410 -23.87 -8.43 18.48
CA GLN A 410 -24.77 -9.50 18.10
C GLN A 410 -23.98 -10.73 17.65
N ASN A 411 -24.55 -11.91 17.91
CA ASN A 411 -24.06 -13.16 17.33
C ASN A 411 -25.19 -13.74 16.48
N LEU A 412 -24.96 -13.88 15.18
CA LEU A 412 -25.98 -14.36 14.24
C LEU A 412 -25.32 -15.23 13.18
N PRO A 413 -26.03 -16.25 12.65
CA PRO A 413 -25.58 -16.92 11.44
C PRO A 413 -25.77 -16.00 10.22
N ILE A 414 -24.88 -16.09 9.24
CA ILE A 414 -24.99 -15.40 7.95
C ILE A 414 -25.02 -16.45 6.84
N THR A 415 -26.20 -16.72 6.29
CA THR A 415 -26.41 -17.69 5.21
C THR A 415 -25.65 -17.29 3.95
N ALA A 416 -25.13 -18.27 3.20
CA ALA A 416 -24.39 -18.06 1.96
C ALA A 416 -25.19 -17.21 0.96
N GLY A 417 -24.55 -16.16 0.44
CA GLY A 417 -25.13 -15.23 -0.53
C GLY A 417 -26.13 -14.22 0.06
N ILE A 418 -26.41 -14.27 1.37
CA ILE A 418 -27.39 -13.42 2.04
C ILE A 418 -26.68 -12.28 2.79
N SER A 419 -27.39 -11.16 2.92
CA SER A 419 -27.02 -10.03 3.75
C SER A 419 -27.86 -10.01 5.02
N GLU A 420 -27.22 -9.70 6.13
CA GLU A 420 -27.87 -9.45 7.41
C GLU A 420 -27.77 -7.96 7.76
N GLU A 421 -28.88 -7.42 8.24
CA GLU A 421 -29.00 -6.01 8.62
C GLU A 421 -28.89 -5.84 10.13
N LEU A 422 -28.18 -4.80 10.54
CA LEU A 422 -28.01 -4.41 11.93
C LEU A 422 -28.57 -3.01 12.15
N TYR A 423 -29.36 -2.86 13.21
CA TYR A 423 -29.85 -1.57 13.68
C TYR A 423 -29.39 -1.35 15.12
N ALA A 424 -28.76 -0.20 15.37
CA ALA A 424 -28.33 0.21 16.70
C ALA A 424 -28.60 1.70 16.93
N THR A 425 -28.62 2.10 18.19
CA THR A 425 -28.75 3.51 18.55
C THR A 425 -27.78 3.88 19.65
N TRP A 426 -27.11 5.03 19.50
CA TRP A 426 -26.12 5.50 20.46
C TRP A 426 -26.50 6.88 21.02
N ASN A 427 -26.63 6.99 22.34
CA ASN A 427 -26.79 8.26 23.04
C ASN A 427 -25.42 8.85 23.35
N VAL A 428 -25.09 9.98 22.75
CA VAL A 428 -23.74 10.55 22.74
C VAL A 428 -23.63 11.65 23.80
N THR A 429 -22.81 11.45 24.83
CA THR A 429 -22.78 12.35 26.01
C THR A 429 -21.56 13.27 26.07
N LEU A 430 -20.56 13.04 25.21
CA LEU A 430 -19.31 13.80 25.19
C LEU A 430 -19.10 14.40 23.80
N GLN A 431 -18.66 15.65 23.77
CA GLN A 431 -18.25 16.30 22.53
C GLN A 431 -16.96 15.68 21.99
N GLY A 432 -16.80 15.69 20.67
CA GLY A 432 -15.57 15.24 20.02
C GLY A 432 -15.81 14.57 18.68
N ASN A 433 -14.71 14.22 18.03
CA ASN A 433 -14.71 13.44 16.80
C ASN A 433 -14.56 11.96 17.15
N TYR A 434 -15.41 11.14 16.53
CA TYR A 434 -15.45 9.70 16.72
C TYR A 434 -15.30 8.99 15.37
N LYS A 435 -14.66 7.83 15.40
CA LYS A 435 -14.73 6.84 14.33
C LYS A 435 -15.63 5.71 14.80
N VAL A 436 -16.71 5.45 14.07
CA VAL A 436 -17.62 4.33 14.29
C VAL A 436 -17.21 3.19 13.38
N TYR A 437 -17.06 2.01 13.97
CA TYR A 437 -16.63 0.78 13.33
C TYR A 437 -17.80 -0.20 13.32
N LEU A 438 -18.03 -0.85 12.17
CA LEU A 438 -18.78 -2.09 12.09
C LEU A 438 -17.77 -3.16 11.70
N GLN A 439 -17.65 -4.17 12.55
CA GLN A 439 -16.70 -5.26 12.39
C GLN A 439 -17.43 -6.59 12.53
N VAL A 440 -17.18 -7.49 11.59
CA VAL A 440 -17.67 -8.86 11.60
C VAL A 440 -16.50 -9.80 11.90
N ASP A 441 -16.76 -10.88 12.62
CA ASP A 441 -15.78 -11.81 13.19
C ASP A 441 -14.50 -11.16 13.73
N PRO A 442 -14.61 -10.26 14.74
CA PRO A 442 -13.47 -9.50 15.26
C PRO A 442 -12.38 -10.38 15.89
N ASN A 443 -12.69 -11.63 16.20
CA ASN A 443 -11.78 -12.59 16.82
C ASN A 443 -11.20 -13.60 15.81
N ASN A 444 -11.55 -13.48 14.52
CA ASN A 444 -11.13 -14.38 13.45
C ASN A 444 -11.36 -15.86 13.83
N LYS A 445 -12.58 -16.15 14.28
CA LYS A 445 -13.01 -17.50 14.71
C LYS A 445 -13.44 -18.34 13.51
N VAL A 446 -14.00 -17.71 12.49
CA VAL A 446 -14.42 -18.33 11.25
C VAL A 446 -13.34 -18.06 10.23
N LEU A 447 -12.79 -19.13 9.67
CA LEU A 447 -11.84 -19.00 8.59
C LEU A 447 -12.59 -18.69 7.29
N GLU A 448 -12.22 -17.60 6.67
CA GLU A 448 -12.89 -17.06 5.50
C GLU A 448 -12.07 -17.17 4.22
N PHE A 449 -12.70 -16.92 3.09
CA PHE A 449 -12.00 -16.78 1.82
C PHE A 449 -11.14 -15.51 1.79
N ASN A 450 -11.70 -14.41 2.30
CA ASN A 450 -11.04 -13.13 2.47
C ASN A 450 -11.26 -12.66 3.91
N GLU A 451 -10.18 -12.33 4.61
CA GLU A 451 -10.22 -11.88 6.01
C GLU A 451 -10.11 -10.35 6.12
N GLU A 452 -9.83 -9.67 5.01
CA GLU A 452 -9.52 -8.24 4.98
C GLU A 452 -10.76 -7.36 4.76
N ASN A 453 -11.88 -7.93 4.35
CA ASN A 453 -13.17 -7.27 4.09
C ASN A 453 -14.12 -7.23 5.32
N ASN A 454 -13.60 -7.57 6.50
CA ASN A 454 -14.37 -7.68 7.74
C ASN A 454 -14.60 -6.38 8.52
N LEU A 455 -14.12 -5.23 8.02
CA LEU A 455 -14.16 -3.96 8.73
C LEU A 455 -14.59 -2.79 7.85
N ILE A 456 -15.59 -2.03 8.30
CA ILE A 456 -15.96 -0.73 7.71
C ILE A 456 -15.96 0.37 8.78
N VAL A 457 -15.56 1.59 8.40
CA VAL A 457 -15.40 2.72 9.32
C VAL A 457 -16.09 3.98 8.79
N LYS A 458 -16.78 4.71 9.67
CA LYS A 458 -17.40 6.02 9.40
C LYS A 458 -17.03 7.05 10.47
N ASN A 459 -16.99 8.33 10.09
CA ASN A 459 -16.73 9.42 11.02
C ASN A 459 -18.06 9.94 11.59
N LEU A 460 -18.05 10.30 12.87
CA LEU A 460 -19.16 10.94 13.58
C LEU A 460 -18.62 12.15 14.35
N ILE A 461 -19.29 13.30 14.24
CA ILE A 461 -18.92 14.52 14.97
C ILE A 461 -19.98 14.81 16.03
N ILE A 462 -19.56 14.89 17.29
CA ILE A 462 -20.41 15.34 18.39
C ILE A 462 -20.01 16.75 18.78
N THR A 463 -20.95 17.68 18.69
CA THR A 463 -20.68 19.10 18.89
C THR A 463 -21.78 19.78 19.72
N ILE A 464 -21.57 21.05 20.05
CA ILE A 464 -22.54 21.93 20.69
C ILE A 464 -22.61 23.23 19.84
N PRO A 465 -23.72 23.98 19.86
CA PRO A 465 -23.86 25.20 19.07
C PRO A 465 -22.93 26.35 19.54
N ASP A 466 -22.87 27.43 18.76
CA ASP A 466 -22.20 28.69 19.10
C ASP A 466 -22.99 29.86 18.50
N ILE A 467 -23.87 30.46 19.28
CA ILE A 467 -24.86 31.45 18.89
C ILE A 467 -24.39 32.85 19.28
N VAL A 468 -24.00 33.62 18.28
CA VAL A 468 -23.42 34.95 18.49
C VAL A 468 -24.22 36.01 17.74
N PRO A 469 -24.71 37.06 18.43
CA PRO A 469 -25.14 38.28 17.76
C PRO A 469 -23.93 38.91 17.03
N ILE A 470 -24.05 39.13 15.72
CA ILE A 470 -22.94 39.65 14.90
C ILE A 470 -23.18 41.07 14.36
N GLU A 471 -24.43 41.55 14.35
CA GLU A 471 -24.74 42.90 13.87
C GLU A 471 -26.04 43.42 14.47
N ILE A 472 -26.07 44.70 14.88
CA ILE A 472 -27.29 45.45 15.17
C ILE A 472 -27.39 46.59 14.14
N ILE A 473 -28.50 46.65 13.41
CA ILE A 473 -28.80 47.65 12.39
C ILE A 473 -29.98 48.50 12.86
N LEU A 474 -29.76 49.81 12.94
CA LEU A 474 -30.79 50.80 13.28
C LEU A 474 -31.27 51.42 11.96
N MET A 475 -32.55 51.26 11.62
CA MET A 475 -33.09 51.85 10.38
C MET A 475 -33.21 53.38 10.47
N ASP A 476 -33.35 53.90 11.69
CA ASP A 476 -33.18 55.30 12.02
C ASP A 476 -32.21 55.41 13.21
N PRO A 477 -30.99 55.95 13.02
CA PRO A 477 -29.99 56.07 14.08
C PRO A 477 -30.24 57.26 15.02
N THR A 478 -31.11 58.21 14.65
CA THR A 478 -31.45 59.40 15.45
C THR A 478 -32.96 59.64 15.50
N PRO A 479 -33.74 58.68 16.03
CA PRO A 479 -35.19 58.83 16.05
C PRO A 479 -35.63 59.95 16.98
N ILE A 480 -36.71 60.60 16.61
CA ILE A 480 -37.37 61.59 17.47
C ILE A 480 -38.06 60.85 18.61
N HIS A 481 -37.93 61.37 19.83
CA HIS A 481 -38.63 60.81 20.99
C HIS A 481 -40.13 60.58 20.72
N GLY A 482 -40.57 59.32 20.85
CA GLY A 482 -41.96 58.90 20.63
C GLY A 482 -42.20 58.21 19.29
N ASP A 483 -41.23 58.21 18.38
CA ASP A 483 -41.31 57.47 17.13
C ASP A 483 -41.01 55.97 17.34
N ASN A 484 -41.55 55.15 16.43
CA ASN A 484 -41.22 53.73 16.35
C ASN A 484 -40.03 53.52 15.42
N ILE A 485 -38.99 52.84 15.89
CA ILE A 485 -37.84 52.46 15.06
C ILE A 485 -37.82 50.98 14.75
N SER A 486 -37.41 50.63 13.53
CA SER A 486 -37.09 49.24 13.18
C SER A 486 -35.63 48.96 13.52
N VAL A 487 -35.40 48.01 14.42
CA VAL A 487 -34.10 47.44 14.74
C VAL A 487 -34.01 46.07 14.10
N VAL A 488 -32.93 45.81 13.37
CA VAL A 488 -32.64 44.47 12.83
C VAL A 488 -31.38 43.97 13.51
N THR A 489 -31.48 42.81 14.16
CA THR A 489 -30.32 42.12 14.71
C THR A 489 -30.02 40.88 13.87
N LYS A 490 -28.75 40.65 13.57
CA LYS A 490 -28.26 39.45 12.89
C LYS A 490 -27.58 38.56 13.90
N ILE A 491 -28.03 37.32 13.99
CA ILE A 491 -27.50 36.33 14.92
C ILE A 491 -26.96 35.18 14.08
N LYS A 492 -25.70 34.83 14.30
CA LYS A 492 -25.01 33.73 13.61
C LYS A 492 -24.94 32.52 14.52
N ASN A 493 -25.34 31.36 14.02
CA ASN A 493 -24.91 30.08 14.59
C ASN A 493 -23.61 29.65 13.90
N ARG A 494 -22.50 29.67 14.62
CA ARG A 494 -21.18 29.22 14.15
C ARG A 494 -20.96 27.72 14.36
N GLY A 495 -21.89 27.04 15.03
CA GLY A 495 -21.88 25.60 15.22
C GLY A 495 -22.45 24.84 14.01
N PHE A 496 -22.30 23.51 14.04
CA PHE A 496 -22.69 22.60 12.96
C PHE A 496 -24.05 21.92 13.18
N VAL A 497 -24.85 22.40 14.14
CA VAL A 497 -26.18 21.86 14.48
C VAL A 497 -27.21 22.97 14.52
N ASP A 498 -28.38 22.73 13.95
CA ASP A 498 -29.53 23.65 13.99
C ASP A 498 -30.07 23.80 15.41
N MET A 499 -30.40 25.03 15.81
CA MET A 499 -30.95 25.31 17.13
C MET A 499 -32.35 25.89 17.04
N ARG A 500 -33.32 25.23 17.68
CA ARG A 500 -34.71 25.68 17.76
C ARG A 500 -34.95 26.39 19.09
N ASN A 501 -35.80 27.43 19.06
CA ASN A 501 -36.25 28.18 20.24
C ASN A 501 -35.11 28.86 21.02
N VAL A 502 -34.09 29.38 20.34
CA VAL A 502 -33.01 30.14 21.01
C VAL A 502 -33.61 31.40 21.66
N PRO A 503 -33.54 31.57 22.99
CA PRO A 503 -34.13 32.73 23.67
C PRO A 503 -33.29 34.00 23.43
N ILE A 504 -33.92 35.06 22.95
CA ILE A 504 -33.29 36.35 22.63
C ILE A 504 -33.94 37.45 23.46
N PHE A 505 -33.15 38.13 24.29
CA PHE A 505 -33.55 39.30 25.06
C PHE A 505 -32.90 40.57 24.50
N ILE A 506 -33.65 41.66 24.49
CA ILE A 506 -33.15 42.98 24.10
C ILE A 506 -33.39 43.97 25.21
N TYR A 507 -32.33 44.72 25.51
CA TYR A 507 -32.29 45.71 26.57
C TYR A 507 -31.99 47.09 26.03
N ILE A 508 -32.49 48.11 26.73
CA ILE A 508 -32.08 49.51 26.59
C ILE A 508 -31.69 50.00 27.98
N ASP A 509 -30.43 50.42 28.14
CA ASP A 509 -29.86 50.84 29.42
C ASP A 509 -30.23 49.89 30.58
N GLU A 510 -30.00 48.60 30.37
CA GLU A 510 -30.30 47.50 31.31
C GLU A 510 -31.80 47.20 31.54
N THR A 511 -32.71 47.93 30.90
CA THR A 511 -34.16 47.63 30.94
C THR A 511 -34.54 46.67 29.82
N LEU A 512 -35.13 45.51 30.16
CA LEU A 512 -35.64 44.54 29.18
C LEU A 512 -36.82 45.15 28.41
N VAL A 513 -36.67 45.30 27.10
CA VAL A 513 -37.72 45.85 26.21
C VAL A 513 -38.37 44.79 25.33
N LYS A 514 -37.68 43.68 25.08
CA LYS A 514 -38.22 42.57 24.28
C LYS A 514 -37.66 41.22 24.72
N GLU A 515 -38.54 40.24 24.77
CA GLU A 515 -38.25 38.82 24.90
C GLU A 515 -38.87 38.07 23.72
N THR A 516 -38.10 37.18 23.09
CA THR A 516 -38.55 36.35 21.97
C THR A 516 -37.66 35.11 21.82
N SER A 517 -37.97 34.26 20.85
CA SER A 517 -37.11 33.14 20.48
C SER A 517 -37.11 32.91 18.97
N MET A 518 -36.07 32.26 18.47
CA MET A 518 -35.94 31.99 17.03
C MET A 518 -35.31 30.62 16.73
N TRP A 519 -35.55 30.12 15.53
CA TRP A 519 -34.80 29.00 14.96
C TRP A 519 -33.62 29.57 14.19
N ILE A 520 -32.42 29.04 14.45
CA ILE A 520 -31.18 29.41 13.77
C ILE A 520 -30.56 28.14 13.18
N GLU A 521 -30.48 28.07 11.85
CA GLU A 521 -29.88 26.93 11.15
C GLU A 521 -28.35 26.88 11.39
N LYS A 522 -27.74 25.70 11.25
CA LYS A 522 -26.28 25.53 11.37
C LYS A 522 -25.52 26.39 10.35
N ASP A 523 -24.36 26.91 10.76
CA ASP A 523 -23.50 27.83 9.98
C ASP A 523 -24.26 28.92 9.20
N SER A 524 -25.38 29.38 9.74
CA SER A 524 -26.26 30.36 9.11
C SER A 524 -26.30 31.68 9.90
N VAL A 525 -26.76 32.73 9.23
CA VAL A 525 -27.06 34.03 9.85
C VAL A 525 -28.53 34.30 9.68
N GLU A 526 -29.24 34.48 10.79
CA GLU A 526 -30.66 34.79 10.79
C GLU A 526 -30.91 36.23 11.22
N GLU A 527 -31.93 36.85 10.61
CA GLU A 527 -32.32 38.22 10.92
C GLU A 527 -33.57 38.27 11.79
N LEU A 528 -33.46 38.93 12.94
CA LEU A 528 -34.59 39.24 13.80
C LEU A 528 -34.93 40.73 13.68
N LYS A 529 -36.14 41.01 13.16
CA LYS A 529 -36.65 42.38 12.95
C LYS A 529 -37.62 42.75 14.07
N ILE A 530 -37.36 43.86 14.74
CA ILE A 530 -38.11 44.31 15.90
C ILE A 530 -38.48 45.79 15.72
N ILE A 531 -39.71 46.13 16.12
CA ILE A 531 -40.16 47.51 16.21
C ILE A 531 -40.03 47.94 17.67
N LEU A 532 -39.23 48.97 17.91
CA LEU A 532 -39.01 49.57 19.22
C LEU A 532 -39.81 50.87 19.32
N ASP A 533 -40.63 50.98 20.35
CA ASP A 533 -41.37 52.20 20.72
C ASP A 533 -40.49 53.06 21.64
N THR A 534 -40.13 54.26 21.18
CA THR A 534 -39.24 55.16 21.93
C THR A 534 -39.99 56.10 22.89
N SER A 535 -41.32 56.01 23.00
CA SER A 535 -42.13 56.93 23.82
C SER A 535 -41.83 56.91 25.32
N ASN A 536 -41.20 55.82 25.82
CA ASN A 536 -40.79 55.67 27.21
C ASN A 536 -39.27 55.73 27.41
N ILE A 537 -38.52 56.15 26.38
CA ILE A 537 -37.05 56.28 26.41
C ILE A 537 -36.74 57.78 26.44
N SER A 538 -35.92 58.24 27.37
CA SER A 538 -35.56 59.65 27.45
C SER A 538 -34.82 60.15 26.19
N VAL A 539 -34.78 61.46 25.98
CA VAL A 539 -33.88 62.07 24.98
C VAL A 539 -32.44 61.92 25.47
N GLY A 540 -31.52 61.50 24.60
CA GLY A 540 -30.11 61.27 24.94
C GLY A 540 -29.50 60.03 24.29
N GLU A 541 -28.25 59.73 24.66
CA GLU A 541 -27.57 58.51 24.25
C GLU A 541 -28.02 57.32 25.09
N HIS A 542 -28.38 56.23 24.42
CA HIS A 542 -28.84 54.99 25.01
C HIS A 542 -28.08 53.80 24.41
N ASN A 543 -27.94 52.71 25.16
CA ASN A 543 -27.29 51.49 24.68
C ASN A 543 -28.32 50.38 24.43
N ILE A 544 -28.43 49.92 23.19
CA ILE A 544 -29.21 48.73 22.82
C ILE A 544 -28.30 47.51 22.95
N LYS A 545 -28.68 46.58 23.84
CA LYS A 545 -27.97 45.30 24.04
C LYS A 545 -28.87 44.14 23.59
N VAL A 546 -28.37 43.31 22.68
CA VAL A 546 -28.99 42.04 22.28
C VAL A 546 -28.22 40.92 22.94
N VAL A 547 -28.93 40.03 23.63
CA VAL A 547 -28.38 38.83 24.25
C VAL A 547 -29.02 37.62 23.58
N ALA A 548 -28.21 36.75 22.97
CA ALA A 548 -28.63 35.43 22.54
C ALA A 548 -28.45 34.43 23.69
N ASP A 549 -29.18 33.31 23.63
CA ASP A 549 -29.35 32.36 24.75
C ASP A 549 -29.52 33.06 26.13
N SER A 550 -30.46 34.01 26.21
CA SER A 550 -30.56 34.90 27.38
C SER A 550 -30.93 34.19 28.69
N LEU A 551 -31.41 32.96 28.62
CA LEU A 551 -31.72 32.11 29.77
C LEU A 551 -30.56 31.18 30.15
N ASN A 552 -29.47 31.17 29.36
CA ASN A 552 -28.31 30.30 29.52
C ASN A 552 -28.73 28.81 29.56
N GLU A 553 -29.69 28.44 28.70
CA GLU A 553 -30.28 27.09 28.64
C GLU A 553 -29.63 26.22 27.57
N ILE A 554 -28.87 26.81 26.65
CA ILE A 554 -28.20 26.13 25.54
C ILE A 554 -26.70 26.11 25.83
N PRO A 555 -26.09 24.95 26.11
CA PRO A 555 -24.63 24.88 26.25
C PRO A 555 -23.93 25.23 24.93
N GLU A 556 -23.00 26.17 24.98
CA GLU A 556 -22.33 26.72 23.78
C GLU A 556 -20.82 26.48 23.77
N ILE A 557 -20.20 26.52 22.59
CA ILE A 557 -18.73 26.46 22.46
C ILE A 557 -18.10 27.66 23.20
N ASN A 558 -18.76 28.82 23.16
CA ASN A 558 -18.27 30.02 23.82
C ASN A 558 -19.40 30.85 24.44
N GLU A 559 -19.72 30.57 25.70
CA GLU A 559 -20.72 31.30 26.50
C GLU A 559 -20.46 32.82 26.66
N ASN A 560 -19.27 33.32 26.29
CA ASN A 560 -18.90 34.72 26.48
C ASN A 560 -19.11 35.60 25.23
N ASN A 561 -19.63 35.05 24.13
CA ASN A 561 -19.88 35.81 22.89
C ASN A 561 -21.37 36.06 22.61
N ASN A 562 -22.24 35.79 23.59
CA ASN A 562 -23.69 35.79 23.43
C ASN A 562 -24.32 37.18 23.46
N GLU A 563 -23.54 38.25 23.67
CA GLU A 563 -24.06 39.62 23.74
C GLU A 563 -23.40 40.58 22.74
N MET A 564 -24.20 41.50 22.20
CA MET A 564 -23.73 42.62 21.39
C MET A 564 -24.46 43.89 21.80
N SER A 565 -23.74 45.00 21.85
CA SER A 565 -24.26 46.32 22.19
C SER A 565 -24.05 47.32 21.05
N LYS A 566 -24.98 48.26 20.89
CA LYS A 566 -24.88 49.39 19.96
C LYS A 566 -25.55 50.63 20.53
N THR A 567 -24.86 51.76 20.45
CA THR A 567 -25.38 53.06 20.87
C THR A 567 -26.43 53.58 19.88
N ILE A 568 -27.49 54.19 20.43
CA ILE A 568 -28.51 54.96 19.71
C ILE A 568 -28.66 56.33 20.37
N LEU A 569 -28.92 57.38 19.59
CA LEU A 569 -29.18 58.73 20.09
C LEU A 569 -30.65 59.08 19.86
N ILE A 570 -31.44 59.20 20.92
CA ILE A 570 -32.84 59.67 20.83
C ILE A 570 -32.83 61.20 20.84
N ALA A 571 -33.40 61.81 19.79
CA ALA A 571 -33.39 63.25 19.54
C ALA A 571 -34.62 63.99 20.07
#